data_AF-A0A524EDR7-F1
#
_entry.id   AF-A0A524EDR7-F1
#
_cell.length_a   1.000
_cell.length_b   1.000
_cell.length_c   1.000
_cell.angle_alpha   90.00
_cell.angle_beta   90.00
_cell.angle_gamma   90.00
#
_symmetry.space_group_name_H-M   'P 1'
#
loop_
_entity.id
_entity.type
_entity.pdbx_description
1 polymer ?
#
loop_
_entity_poly.entity_id
_entity_poly.type
_entity_poly.pdbx_seq_one_letter_code
_entity_poly.pdbx_strand_id
1 'polypeptide(L)'
;ISETEHPRVGTKYRVWPLLEYSWGIDDHELGITHIIRGKDLVKEGKIEQHIWNIYKWKHPELIYYGRLRFQDATLSKSKSRQEVIDGAYSGWDDPRTWSLQSLEKRGIDPRALRKAMLDLGLSVVDISISMKPVYAENRSLKDAEAPRVFFVENPVWLTPVGIPEDVEYAEAPVHPDFPDRGFRKIPIRTEGVDERLGIPQKDFERLDEGTLFRMKDLANFIMKKSEDLEMHFNDLDVRTILDANAPIVHWIPEIGNVNVQLTLIDGSIVMGQAEPSIQNLPVGTFLQFERVGFAKIFEKDGLIKAAFSHK
;
A
#
# COMPACT_ATOMS: atom_id res chain seq x y z
N ILE A 1 25.93 -29.42 -21.71
CA ILE A 1 26.84 -28.49 -22.42
C ILE A 1 25.99 -27.32 -22.88
N SER A 2 26.40 -26.08 -22.64
CA SER A 2 25.69 -24.87 -23.06
C SER A 2 26.68 -23.91 -23.71
N GLU A 3 26.33 -23.40 -24.89
CA GLU A 3 27.12 -22.41 -25.64
C GLU A 3 26.60 -20.97 -25.41
N THR A 4 25.65 -20.79 -24.49
CA THR A 4 25.13 -19.46 -24.13
C THR A 4 26.14 -18.70 -23.28
N GLU A 5 26.37 -17.43 -23.59
CA GLU A 5 27.23 -16.54 -22.80
C GLU A 5 26.68 -16.34 -21.38
N HIS A 6 27.53 -16.51 -20.36
CA HIS A 6 27.15 -16.33 -18.97
C HIS A 6 27.40 -14.88 -18.51
N PRO A 7 26.42 -14.17 -17.92
CA PRO A 7 26.54 -12.74 -17.59
C PRO A 7 27.74 -12.33 -16.71
N ARG A 8 28.29 -13.26 -15.91
CA ARG A 8 29.45 -13.01 -15.02
C ARG A 8 30.81 -13.45 -15.56
N VAL A 9 30.84 -14.46 -16.44
CA VAL A 9 32.11 -15.14 -16.83
C VAL A 9 32.25 -15.28 -18.34
N GLY A 10 31.36 -14.63 -19.10
CA GLY A 10 31.35 -14.65 -20.56
C GLY A 10 31.28 -16.08 -21.09
N THR A 11 32.18 -16.38 -22.03
CA THR A 11 32.31 -17.67 -22.71
C THR A 11 33.38 -18.59 -22.10
N LYS A 12 33.89 -18.27 -20.90
CA LYS A 12 34.99 -19.01 -20.25
C LYS A 12 34.67 -20.50 -20.04
N TYR A 13 33.41 -20.84 -19.79
CA TYR A 13 32.97 -22.22 -19.53
C TYR A 13 31.79 -22.59 -20.43
N ARG A 14 31.81 -23.82 -20.94
CA ARG A 14 30.71 -24.41 -21.74
C ARG A 14 30.09 -25.66 -21.10
N VAL A 15 30.74 -26.20 -20.08
CA VAL A 15 30.26 -27.34 -19.29
C VAL A 15 29.79 -26.79 -17.96
N TRP A 16 28.48 -26.88 -17.72
CA TRP A 16 27.84 -26.38 -16.51
C TRP A 16 27.27 -27.55 -15.72
N PRO A 17 27.46 -27.58 -14.39
CA PRO A 17 26.84 -28.59 -13.55
C PRO A 17 25.32 -28.45 -13.59
N LEU A 18 24.62 -29.57 -13.48
CA LEU A 18 23.19 -29.55 -13.14
C LEU A 18 23.04 -29.21 -11.66
N LEU A 19 21.87 -28.67 -11.33
CA LEU A 19 21.54 -28.10 -10.03
C LEU A 19 21.84 -29.08 -8.88
N GLU A 20 21.47 -30.36 -9.02
CA GLU A 20 21.67 -31.38 -7.99
C GLU A 20 23.15 -31.71 -7.76
N TYR A 21 23.96 -31.66 -8.81
CA TYR A 21 25.40 -31.89 -8.71
C TYR A 21 26.11 -30.71 -8.05
N SER A 22 25.77 -29.47 -8.44
CA SER A 22 26.32 -28.28 -7.78
C SER A 22 25.91 -28.22 -6.31
N TRP A 23 24.63 -28.43 -5.98
CA TRP A 23 24.15 -28.37 -4.59
C TRP A 23 24.80 -29.45 -3.73
N GLY A 24 24.87 -30.69 -4.21
CA GLY A 24 25.48 -31.77 -3.44
C GLY A 24 26.95 -31.51 -3.09
N ILE A 25 27.72 -30.86 -3.96
CA ILE A 25 29.11 -30.46 -3.68
C ILE A 25 29.15 -29.23 -2.78
N ASP A 26 28.42 -28.17 -3.12
CA ASP A 26 28.43 -26.91 -2.36
C ASP A 26 27.99 -27.11 -0.91
N ASP A 27 26.96 -27.95 -0.66
CA ASP A 27 26.49 -28.25 0.69
C ASP A 27 27.59 -28.92 1.54
N HIS A 28 28.42 -29.79 0.93
CA HIS A 28 29.54 -30.41 1.62
C HIS A 28 30.68 -29.41 1.87
N GLU A 29 31.14 -28.73 0.82
CA GLU A 29 32.28 -27.81 0.88
C GLU A 29 32.00 -26.61 1.81
N LEU A 30 30.75 -26.14 1.86
CA LEU A 30 30.33 -25.06 2.75
C LEU A 30 29.94 -25.54 4.16
N GLY A 31 29.99 -26.85 4.42
CA GLY A 31 29.71 -27.43 5.74
C GLY A 31 28.25 -27.28 6.18
N ILE A 32 27.31 -27.32 5.24
CA ILE A 32 25.88 -27.21 5.53
C ILE A 32 25.45 -28.39 6.41
N THR A 33 24.69 -28.08 7.47
CA THR A 33 24.19 -29.09 8.42
C THR A 33 22.71 -29.37 8.26
N HIS A 34 21.94 -28.38 7.78
CA HIS A 34 20.50 -28.45 7.59
C HIS A 34 20.13 -27.76 6.29
N ILE A 35 19.42 -28.47 5.41
CA ILE A 35 18.88 -27.96 4.15
C ILE A 35 17.37 -27.81 4.34
N ILE A 36 16.87 -26.58 4.25
CA ILE A 36 15.46 -26.26 4.44
C ILE A 36 14.89 -25.72 3.12
N ARG A 37 13.97 -26.45 2.49
CA ARG A 37 13.42 -26.06 1.17
C ARG A 37 12.03 -26.64 0.88
N GLY A 38 11.43 -26.21 -0.23
CA GLY A 38 10.11 -26.69 -0.65
C GLY A 38 10.09 -28.19 -0.98
N LYS A 39 8.97 -28.86 -0.69
CA LYS A 39 8.76 -30.29 -0.96
C LYS A 39 8.76 -30.66 -2.44
N ASP A 40 8.68 -29.67 -3.32
CA ASP A 40 8.89 -29.83 -4.75
C ASP A 40 10.31 -30.28 -5.11
N LEU A 41 11.28 -30.08 -4.20
CA LEU A 41 12.69 -30.44 -4.40
C LEU A 41 13.10 -31.76 -3.72
N VAL A 42 12.12 -32.64 -3.44
CA VAL A 42 12.38 -33.94 -2.79
C VAL A 42 13.18 -34.87 -3.71
N LYS A 43 12.95 -34.81 -5.03
CA LYS A 43 13.66 -35.66 -6.00
C LYS A 43 15.14 -35.28 -6.06
N GLU A 44 15.40 -33.98 -6.12
CA GLU A 44 16.72 -33.37 -6.12
C GLU A 44 17.48 -33.79 -4.87
N GLY A 45 16.81 -33.82 -3.72
CA GLY A 45 17.43 -34.22 -2.45
C GLY A 45 17.85 -35.69 -2.42
N LYS A 46 17.13 -36.57 -3.13
CA LYS A 46 17.54 -37.96 -3.30
C LYS A 46 18.77 -38.08 -4.21
N ILE A 47 18.90 -37.21 -5.22
CA ILE A 47 20.08 -37.17 -6.09
C ILE A 47 21.30 -36.65 -5.33
N GLU A 48 21.13 -35.59 -4.53
CA GLU A 48 22.17 -35.05 -3.65
C GLU A 48 22.64 -36.11 -2.63
N GLN A 49 21.71 -36.83 -1.99
CA GLN A 49 22.05 -37.99 -1.14
C GLN A 49 22.83 -39.07 -1.88
N HIS A 50 22.51 -39.35 -3.13
CA HIS A 50 23.27 -40.31 -3.93
C HIS A 50 24.70 -39.83 -4.18
N ILE A 51 24.88 -38.53 -4.49
CA ILE A 51 26.19 -37.89 -4.64
C ILE A 51 27.00 -38.02 -3.34
N TRP A 52 26.43 -37.65 -2.20
CA TRP A 52 27.12 -37.73 -0.90
C TRP A 52 27.56 -39.16 -0.57
N ASN A 53 26.74 -40.17 -0.90
CA ASN A 53 27.09 -41.58 -0.75
C ASN A 53 28.30 -41.99 -1.61
N ILE A 54 28.37 -41.53 -2.86
CA ILE A 54 29.50 -41.82 -3.77
C ILE A 54 30.81 -41.29 -3.17
N TYR A 55 30.79 -40.05 -2.67
CA TYR A 55 31.97 -39.41 -2.10
C TYR A 55 32.22 -39.77 -0.62
N LYS A 56 31.32 -40.53 0.00
CA LYS A 56 31.35 -40.92 1.43
C LYS A 56 31.34 -39.71 2.37
N TRP A 57 30.58 -38.68 2.00
CA TRP A 57 30.41 -37.48 2.81
C TRP A 57 29.31 -37.64 3.86
N LYS A 58 29.39 -36.85 4.93
CA LYS A 58 28.33 -36.78 5.93
C LYS A 58 27.10 -36.10 5.32
N HIS A 59 25.93 -36.66 5.57
CA HIS A 59 24.68 -36.08 5.08
C HIS A 59 24.22 -34.92 5.99
N PRO A 60 23.85 -33.76 5.41
CA PRO A 60 23.05 -32.77 6.13
C PRO A 60 21.62 -33.29 6.39
N GLU A 61 20.96 -32.72 7.38
CA GLU A 61 19.55 -32.93 7.65
C GLU A 61 18.69 -32.25 6.57
N LEU A 62 17.77 -32.99 5.95
CA LEU A 62 16.87 -32.47 4.92
C LEU A 62 15.48 -32.22 5.49
N ILE A 63 15.07 -30.95 5.52
CA ILE A 63 13.77 -30.52 6.03
C ILE A 63 12.97 -29.90 4.88
N TYR A 64 11.79 -30.48 4.63
CA TYR A 64 10.90 -30.01 3.57
C TYR A 64 9.70 -29.26 4.12
N TYR A 65 9.33 -28.16 3.47
CA TYR A 65 8.09 -27.45 3.72
C TYR A 65 7.15 -27.50 2.50
N GLY A 66 5.84 -27.45 2.74
CA GLY A 66 4.82 -27.43 1.71
C GLY A 66 4.85 -26.14 0.92
N ARG A 67 4.33 -26.18 -0.30
CA ARG A 67 4.28 -25.01 -1.18
C ARG A 67 3.46 -23.90 -0.54
N LEU A 68 4.07 -22.72 -0.50
CA LEU A 68 3.41 -21.48 -0.10
C LEU A 68 2.80 -20.81 -1.34
N ARG A 69 1.50 -20.51 -1.27
CA ARG A 69 0.79 -19.70 -2.27
C ARG A 69 0.20 -18.48 -1.59
N PHE A 70 0.11 -17.38 -2.33
CA PHE A 70 -0.60 -16.19 -1.89
C PHE A 70 -1.93 -16.11 -2.61
N GLN A 71 -3.03 -15.94 -1.88
CA GLN A 71 -4.37 -15.82 -2.46
C GLN A 71 -4.49 -14.53 -3.28
N ASP A 72 -3.84 -13.48 -2.80
CA ASP A 72 -3.92 -12.12 -3.35
C ASP A 72 -2.88 -11.85 -4.45
N ALA A 73 -2.00 -12.81 -4.74
CA ALA A 73 -0.85 -12.60 -5.62
C ALA A 73 -0.47 -13.86 -6.41
N THR A 74 -0.14 -13.68 -7.69
CA THR A 74 0.51 -14.73 -8.48
C THR A 74 2.00 -14.44 -8.57
N LEU A 75 2.81 -15.22 -7.86
CA LEU A 75 4.26 -15.11 -7.88
C LEU A 75 4.83 -15.92 -9.06
N SER A 76 5.17 -15.25 -10.16
CA SER A 76 5.86 -15.86 -11.30
C SER A 76 7.02 -14.97 -11.75
N LYS A 77 8.24 -15.36 -11.39
CA LYS A 77 9.46 -14.61 -11.73
C LYS A 77 9.62 -14.41 -13.23
N SER A 78 9.37 -15.45 -14.03
CA SER A 78 9.50 -15.38 -15.48
C SER A 78 8.46 -14.45 -16.10
N LYS A 79 7.20 -14.53 -15.63
CA LYS A 79 6.15 -13.61 -16.08
C LYS A 79 6.51 -12.18 -15.70
N SER A 80 6.76 -11.88 -14.43
CA SER A 80 7.10 -10.53 -13.97
C SER A 80 8.33 -9.97 -14.69
N ARG A 81 9.35 -10.80 -14.97
CA ARG A 81 10.50 -10.37 -15.77
C ARG A 81 10.09 -9.97 -17.18
N GLN A 82 9.25 -10.76 -17.83
CA GLN A 82 8.77 -10.47 -19.19
C GLN A 82 7.95 -9.18 -19.21
N GLU A 83 7.01 -9.01 -18.28
CA GLU A 83 6.20 -7.79 -18.15
C GLU A 83 7.05 -6.54 -17.89
N VAL A 84 8.15 -6.66 -17.14
CA VAL A 84 9.11 -5.56 -16.95
C VAL A 84 9.89 -5.26 -18.24
N ILE A 85 10.34 -6.29 -18.97
CA ILE A 85 11.06 -6.11 -20.24
C ILE A 85 10.16 -5.47 -21.30
N ASP A 86 8.89 -5.89 -21.35
CA ASP A 86 7.91 -5.40 -22.32
C ASP A 86 7.34 -4.02 -21.93
N GLY A 87 7.75 -3.47 -20.77
CA GLY A 87 7.31 -2.17 -20.27
C GLY A 87 5.89 -2.15 -19.68
N ALA A 88 5.23 -3.30 -19.59
CA ALA A 88 3.92 -3.43 -18.95
C ALA A 88 4.00 -3.11 -17.44
N TYR A 89 5.10 -3.52 -16.79
CA TYR A 89 5.45 -3.15 -15.42
C TYR A 89 6.56 -2.10 -15.44
N SER A 90 6.41 -1.07 -14.60
CA SER A 90 7.38 0.04 -14.51
C SER A 90 8.77 -0.38 -14.04
N GLY A 91 8.86 -1.53 -13.37
CA GLY A 91 10.09 -2.09 -12.83
C GLY A 91 9.80 -3.23 -11.86
N TRP A 92 10.84 -3.71 -11.19
CA TRP A 92 10.69 -4.73 -10.14
C TRP A 92 10.00 -4.20 -8.89
N ASP A 93 9.95 -2.89 -8.68
CA ASP A 93 9.26 -2.22 -7.60
C ASP A 93 7.78 -1.88 -7.94
N ASP A 94 7.30 -2.30 -9.12
CA ASP A 94 5.90 -2.15 -9.52
C ASP A 94 4.97 -2.92 -8.54
N PRO A 95 3.84 -2.34 -8.08
CA PRO A 95 2.93 -2.96 -7.11
C PRO A 95 2.44 -4.36 -7.52
N ARG A 96 2.38 -4.67 -8.82
CA ARG A 96 1.92 -5.95 -9.36
C ARG A 96 2.96 -7.07 -9.30
N THR A 97 4.24 -6.75 -9.08
CA THR A 97 5.31 -7.77 -9.05
C THR A 97 5.34 -8.56 -7.75
N TRP A 98 4.79 -8.00 -6.66
CA TRP A 98 4.85 -8.59 -5.32
C TRP A 98 6.27 -8.93 -4.84
N SER A 99 7.28 -8.28 -5.42
CA SER A 99 8.66 -8.34 -4.97
C SER A 99 8.82 -7.67 -3.61
N LEU A 100 9.94 -7.89 -2.93
CA LEU A 100 10.26 -7.16 -1.71
C LEU A 100 10.37 -5.65 -1.96
N GLN A 101 10.90 -5.24 -3.12
CA GLN A 101 10.98 -3.84 -3.54
C GLN A 101 9.59 -3.21 -3.70
N SER A 102 8.64 -3.97 -4.26
CA SER A 102 7.25 -3.57 -4.43
C SER A 102 6.55 -3.36 -3.09
N LEU A 103 6.73 -4.31 -2.15
CA LEU A 103 6.20 -4.21 -0.79
C LEU A 103 6.80 -3.01 -0.04
N GLU A 104 8.11 -2.77 -0.17
CA GLU A 104 8.79 -1.62 0.43
C GLU A 104 8.30 -0.28 -0.14
N LYS A 105 8.10 -0.20 -1.46
CA LYS A 105 7.56 0.99 -2.14
C LYS A 105 6.15 1.31 -1.65
N ARG A 106 5.34 0.28 -1.40
CA ARG A 106 4.00 0.36 -0.78
C ARG A 106 4.02 0.60 0.73
N GLY A 107 5.21 0.68 1.34
CA GLY A 107 5.38 0.98 2.75
C GLY A 107 5.06 -0.16 3.71
N ILE A 108 5.11 -1.42 3.24
CA ILE A 108 5.03 -2.61 4.09
C ILE A 108 6.33 -2.75 4.88
N ASP A 109 6.21 -2.82 6.19
CA ASP A 109 7.29 -3.02 7.14
C ASP A 109 7.79 -4.48 7.07
N PRO A 110 9.12 -4.71 6.98
CA PRO A 110 9.66 -6.07 6.96
C PRO A 110 9.33 -6.87 8.22
N ARG A 111 9.08 -6.22 9.37
CA ARG A 111 8.64 -6.88 10.61
C ARG A 111 7.25 -7.49 10.44
N ALA A 112 6.35 -6.84 9.71
CA ALA A 112 5.01 -7.37 9.45
C ALA A 112 5.04 -8.66 8.64
N LEU A 113 5.85 -8.67 7.56
CA LEU A 113 6.04 -9.87 6.75
C LEU A 113 6.72 -10.99 7.54
N ARG A 114 7.78 -10.66 8.29
CA ARG A 114 8.50 -11.63 9.13
C ARG A 114 7.56 -12.27 10.15
N LYS A 115 6.78 -11.46 10.87
CA LYS A 115 5.83 -11.95 11.88
C LYS A 115 4.82 -12.90 11.25
N ALA A 116 4.21 -12.52 10.11
CA ALA A 116 3.25 -13.38 9.43
C ALA A 116 3.87 -14.73 9.00
N MET A 117 5.12 -14.75 8.53
CA MET A 117 5.81 -15.99 8.19
C MET A 117 6.17 -16.84 9.42
N LEU A 118 6.52 -16.20 10.55
CA LEU A 118 6.83 -16.91 11.80
C LEU A 118 5.57 -17.51 12.43
N ASP A 119 4.46 -16.76 12.44
CA ASP A 119 3.17 -17.22 12.96
C ASP A 119 2.62 -18.42 12.15
N LEU A 120 2.89 -18.43 10.85
CA LEU A 120 2.52 -19.52 9.96
C LEU A 120 3.27 -20.82 10.27
N GLY A 121 4.54 -20.71 10.65
CA GLY A 121 5.42 -21.83 10.94
C GLY A 121 5.79 -22.67 9.70
N LEU A 122 6.55 -23.74 9.94
CA LEU A 122 6.91 -24.71 8.92
C LEU A 122 5.97 -25.92 9.00
N SER A 123 5.37 -26.27 7.87
CA SER A 123 4.56 -27.46 7.69
C SER A 123 4.86 -28.09 6.34
N VAL A 124 4.73 -29.41 6.22
CA VAL A 124 4.84 -30.14 4.94
C VAL A 124 3.59 -29.99 4.06
N VAL A 125 2.49 -29.50 4.62
CA VAL A 125 1.21 -29.31 3.93
C VAL A 125 1.28 -28.04 3.09
N ASP A 126 0.73 -28.08 1.87
CA ASP A 126 0.65 -26.89 1.04
C ASP A 126 -0.33 -25.89 1.66
N ILE A 127 0.04 -24.63 1.65
CA ILE A 127 -0.69 -23.56 2.32
C ILE A 127 -0.92 -22.40 1.36
N SER A 128 -2.13 -21.85 1.42
CA SER A 128 -2.52 -20.67 0.66
C SER A 128 -2.86 -19.55 1.62
N ILE A 129 -2.00 -18.55 1.72
CA ILE A 129 -2.12 -17.45 2.68
C ILE A 129 -2.69 -16.19 2.03
N SER A 130 -3.52 -15.47 2.77
CA SER A 130 -3.90 -14.11 2.42
C SER A 130 -2.88 -13.12 2.98
N MET A 131 -2.78 -11.95 2.39
CA MET A 131 -1.99 -10.82 2.87
C MET A 131 -2.63 -10.07 4.04
N LYS A 132 -3.88 -10.38 4.39
CA LYS A 132 -4.59 -9.76 5.52
C LYS A 132 -3.78 -9.74 6.83
N PRO A 133 -3.11 -10.83 7.27
CA PRO A 133 -2.31 -10.79 8.49
C PRO A 133 -1.11 -9.83 8.39
N VAL A 134 -0.47 -9.78 7.22
CA VAL A 134 0.63 -8.83 6.97
C VAL A 134 0.12 -7.39 7.02
N TYR A 135 -1.03 -7.10 6.42
CA TYR A 135 -1.62 -5.76 6.46
C TYR A 135 -2.08 -5.36 7.86
N ALA A 136 -2.66 -6.28 8.63
CA ALA A 136 -3.07 -6.05 10.01
C ALA A 136 -1.85 -5.71 10.89
N GLU A 137 -0.78 -6.50 10.79
CA GLU A 137 0.46 -6.24 11.52
C GLU A 137 1.12 -4.94 11.06
N ASN A 138 1.12 -4.66 9.75
CA ASN A 138 1.68 -3.43 9.23
C ASN A 138 0.92 -2.20 9.74
N ARG A 139 -0.41 -2.26 9.82
CA ARG A 139 -1.22 -1.21 10.44
C ARG A 139 -0.83 -1.05 11.91
N SER A 140 -0.79 -2.14 12.68
CA SER A 140 -0.39 -2.11 14.10
C SER A 140 0.97 -1.40 14.32
N LEU A 141 1.94 -1.67 13.44
CA LEU A 141 3.29 -1.11 13.54
C LEU A 141 3.41 0.35 13.12
N LYS A 142 2.57 0.82 12.19
CA LYS A 142 2.78 2.11 11.50
C LYS A 142 1.67 3.12 11.69
N ASP A 143 0.47 2.68 12.07
CA ASP A 143 -0.70 3.54 12.17
C ASP A 143 -0.44 4.70 13.13
N ALA A 144 0.14 4.38 14.29
CA ALA A 144 0.46 5.35 15.32
C ALA A 144 1.41 6.46 14.84
N GLU A 145 2.19 6.27 13.77
CA GLU A 145 3.10 7.28 13.21
C GLU A 145 2.54 7.95 11.95
N ALA A 146 1.48 7.39 11.35
CA ALA A 146 0.97 7.80 10.06
C ALA A 146 0.08 9.06 10.19
N PRO A 147 0.49 10.23 9.65
CA PRO A 147 -0.38 11.39 9.64
C PRO A 147 -1.64 11.14 8.81
N ARG A 148 -2.74 11.77 9.21
CA ARG A 148 -4.01 11.75 8.47
C ARG A 148 -4.03 12.89 7.46
N VAL A 149 -4.52 12.59 6.26
CA VAL A 149 -4.64 13.53 5.15
C VAL A 149 -5.92 13.21 4.39
N PHE A 150 -6.64 14.21 3.91
CA PHE A 150 -7.73 14.01 2.96
C PHE A 150 -7.21 13.95 1.53
N PHE A 151 -7.71 12.97 0.79
CA PHE A 151 -7.50 12.81 -0.65
C PHE A 151 -8.82 12.41 -1.28
N VAL A 152 -9.20 13.11 -2.34
CA VAL A 152 -10.42 12.87 -3.08
C VAL A 152 -10.07 12.56 -4.53
N GLU A 153 -10.44 11.37 -4.98
CA GLU A 153 -10.43 11.00 -6.39
C GLU A 153 -11.57 11.75 -7.10
N ASN A 154 -11.23 12.47 -8.18
CA ASN A 154 -12.19 13.20 -9.04
C ASN A 154 -13.27 13.95 -8.23
N PRO A 155 -12.90 15.03 -7.51
CA PRO A 155 -13.79 15.70 -6.58
C PRO A 155 -15.02 16.30 -7.26
N VAL A 156 -16.17 16.15 -6.59
CA VAL A 156 -17.36 16.94 -6.86
C VAL A 156 -17.29 18.20 -6.01
N TRP A 157 -17.18 19.34 -6.68
CA TRP A 157 -17.08 20.64 -6.02
C TRP A 157 -18.46 21.13 -5.59
N LEU A 158 -18.60 21.43 -4.30
CA LEU A 158 -19.81 21.97 -3.70
C LEU A 158 -19.55 23.38 -3.16
N THR A 159 -20.52 24.27 -3.32
CA THR A 159 -20.45 25.63 -2.79
C THR A 159 -21.07 25.67 -1.39
N PRO A 160 -20.30 25.91 -0.32
CA PRO A 160 -20.86 26.14 1.01
C PRO A 160 -21.64 27.46 1.06
N VAL A 161 -22.75 27.47 1.78
CA VAL A 161 -23.54 28.67 2.05
C VAL A 161 -23.79 28.79 3.54
N GLY A 162 -23.49 29.97 4.10
CA GLY A 162 -23.86 30.33 5.48
C GLY A 162 -22.90 29.83 6.56
N ILE A 163 -21.65 29.51 6.22
CA ILE A 163 -20.62 29.23 7.23
C ILE A 163 -20.34 30.54 8.01
N PRO A 164 -20.27 30.53 9.36
CA PRO A 164 -19.94 31.73 10.14
C PRO A 164 -18.62 32.39 9.70
N GLU A 165 -18.57 33.72 9.61
CA GLU A 165 -17.44 34.51 9.05
C GLU A 165 -16.11 34.31 9.79
N ASP A 166 -16.16 33.93 11.08
CA ASP A 166 -15.00 33.68 11.93
C ASP A 166 -14.33 32.32 11.68
N VAL A 167 -14.96 31.42 10.92
CA VAL A 167 -14.42 30.10 10.58
C VAL A 167 -13.61 30.17 9.28
N GLU A 168 -12.31 30.44 9.37
CA GLU A 168 -11.43 30.53 8.17
C GLU A 168 -10.83 29.18 7.74
N TYR A 169 -10.68 28.25 8.68
CA TYR A 169 -10.05 26.95 8.47
C TYR A 169 -10.80 25.86 9.22
N ALA A 170 -10.78 24.64 8.68
CA ALA A 170 -11.04 23.45 9.47
C ALA A 170 -9.77 23.05 10.24
N GLU A 171 -9.93 22.72 11.53
CA GLU A 171 -8.85 22.20 12.36
C GLU A 171 -9.01 20.68 12.51
N ALA A 172 -8.36 19.94 11.63
CA ALA A 172 -8.35 18.48 11.70
C ALA A 172 -7.13 17.99 12.49
N PRO A 173 -7.25 16.97 13.35
CA PRO A 173 -6.09 16.45 14.06
C PRO A 173 -5.09 15.82 13.09
N VAL A 174 -3.79 15.99 13.33
CA VAL A 174 -2.76 15.27 12.56
C VAL A 174 -2.90 13.76 12.74
N HIS A 175 -3.25 13.33 13.95
CA HIS A 175 -3.65 11.96 14.26
C HIS A 175 -4.70 11.96 15.40
N PRO A 176 -5.84 11.25 15.25
CA PRO A 176 -6.92 11.28 16.24
C PRO A 176 -6.50 10.80 17.64
N ASP A 177 -5.67 9.75 17.71
CA ASP A 177 -5.21 9.18 18.99
C ASP A 177 -4.01 9.92 19.62
N PHE A 178 -3.42 10.92 18.95
CA PHE A 178 -2.25 11.67 19.45
C PHE A 178 -2.49 13.19 19.36
N PRO A 179 -3.32 13.76 20.26
CA PRO A 179 -3.67 15.19 20.23
C PRO A 179 -2.47 16.14 20.41
N ASP A 180 -1.41 15.67 21.05
CA ASP A 180 -0.15 16.38 21.26
C ASP A 180 0.60 16.69 19.96
N ARG A 181 0.26 16.02 18.86
CA ARG A 181 0.82 16.29 17.52
C ARG A 181 0.15 17.46 16.81
N GLY A 182 -0.85 18.06 17.45
CA GLY A 182 -1.53 19.25 16.96
C GLY A 182 -2.47 18.98 15.79
N PHE A 183 -2.78 20.06 15.10
CA PHE A 183 -3.82 20.13 14.10
C PHE A 183 -3.27 20.61 12.77
N ARG A 184 -3.81 20.04 11.70
CA ARG A 184 -3.64 20.45 10.32
C ARG A 184 -4.78 21.42 9.99
N LYS A 185 -4.41 22.63 9.56
CA LYS A 185 -5.34 23.68 9.16
C LYS A 185 -5.67 23.55 7.68
N ILE A 186 -6.93 23.34 7.37
CA ILE A 186 -7.42 23.20 5.98
C ILE A 186 -8.22 24.46 5.64
N PRO A 187 -7.79 25.29 4.68
CA PRO A 187 -8.49 26.53 4.35
C PRO A 187 -9.89 26.26 3.79
N ILE A 188 -10.86 27.10 4.14
CA ILE A 188 -12.21 27.07 3.54
C ILE A 188 -12.62 28.42 2.91
N ARG A 189 -11.76 29.43 3.01
CA ARG A 189 -11.95 30.77 2.45
C ARG A 189 -10.69 31.31 1.79
N THR A 190 -10.91 32.19 0.82
CA THR A 190 -9.88 33.06 0.24
C THR A 190 -10.39 34.50 0.29
N GLU A 191 -9.63 35.40 0.92
CA GLU A 191 -9.98 36.83 1.01
C GLU A 191 -11.40 37.11 1.53
N GLY A 192 -11.91 36.26 2.43
CA GLY A 192 -13.24 36.38 3.02
C GLY A 192 -14.39 35.80 2.19
N VAL A 193 -14.10 35.18 1.04
CA VAL A 193 -15.09 34.49 0.20
C VAL A 193 -15.04 32.98 0.48
N ASP A 194 -16.21 32.38 0.68
CA ASP A 194 -16.39 30.93 0.83
C ASP A 194 -15.92 30.21 -0.44
N GLU A 195 -14.99 29.27 -0.28
CA GLU A 195 -14.42 28.47 -1.37
C GLU A 195 -15.21 27.19 -1.61
N ARG A 196 -15.16 26.67 -2.84
CA ARG A 196 -15.76 25.36 -3.10
C ARG A 196 -14.98 24.25 -2.41
N LEU A 197 -15.71 23.28 -1.89
CA LEU A 197 -15.15 22.11 -1.22
C LEU A 197 -15.46 20.86 -2.02
N GLY A 198 -14.43 20.07 -2.30
CA GLY A 198 -14.50 18.87 -3.11
C GLY A 198 -14.78 17.63 -2.26
N ILE A 199 -15.79 16.84 -2.62
CA ILE A 199 -16.09 15.55 -1.98
C ILE A 199 -15.98 14.37 -2.97
N PRO A 200 -15.82 13.13 -2.48
CA PRO A 200 -15.83 11.96 -3.35
C PRO A 200 -17.16 11.81 -4.08
N GLN A 201 -17.09 11.48 -5.37
CA GLN A 201 -18.25 11.17 -6.22
C GLN A 201 -19.21 10.16 -5.56
N LYS A 202 -18.67 9.09 -4.97
CA LYS A 202 -19.47 8.05 -4.30
C LYS A 202 -20.22 8.53 -3.07
N ASP A 203 -19.69 9.54 -2.37
CA ASP A 203 -20.38 10.16 -1.25
C ASP A 203 -21.45 11.12 -1.78
N PHE A 204 -21.14 11.94 -2.79
CA PHE A 204 -22.12 12.85 -3.45
C PHE A 204 -23.35 12.11 -4.01
N GLU A 205 -23.15 10.95 -4.63
CA GLU A 205 -24.23 10.12 -5.17
C GLU A 205 -25.19 9.60 -4.09
N ARG A 206 -24.76 9.56 -2.82
CA ARG A 206 -25.57 9.12 -1.67
C ARG A 206 -26.25 10.27 -0.92
N LEU A 207 -25.90 11.51 -1.25
CA LEU A 207 -26.45 12.71 -0.62
C LEU A 207 -27.58 13.26 -1.49
N ASP A 208 -28.82 12.91 -1.17
CA ASP A 208 -30.00 13.45 -1.85
C ASP A 208 -30.32 14.89 -1.38
N GLU A 209 -31.15 15.61 -2.12
CA GLU A 209 -31.67 16.93 -1.72
C GLU A 209 -32.24 16.87 -0.30
N GLY A 210 -31.81 17.80 0.56
CA GLY A 210 -32.23 17.84 1.96
C GLY A 210 -31.50 16.87 2.91
N THR A 211 -30.54 16.08 2.42
CA THR A 211 -29.77 15.16 3.26
C THR A 211 -28.87 15.95 4.22
N LEU A 212 -28.99 15.68 5.52
CA LEU A 212 -28.04 16.13 6.53
C LEU A 212 -26.77 15.27 6.45
N PHE A 213 -25.59 15.90 6.39
CA PHE A 213 -24.29 15.22 6.39
C PHE A 213 -23.23 16.09 7.07
N ARG A 214 -22.10 15.51 7.45
CA ARG A 214 -20.96 16.24 8.03
C ARG A 214 -19.76 16.22 7.12
N MET A 215 -19.20 17.40 6.85
CA MET A 215 -17.84 17.53 6.34
C MET A 215 -16.88 17.29 7.49
N LYS A 216 -16.08 16.22 7.41
CA LYS A 216 -15.24 15.75 8.50
C LYS A 216 -14.35 16.87 9.03
N ASP A 217 -14.30 17.03 10.36
CA ASP A 217 -13.54 18.05 11.09
C ASP A 217 -13.86 19.52 10.72
N LEU A 218 -14.96 19.76 9.99
CA LEU A 218 -15.44 21.10 9.64
C LEU A 218 -16.81 21.39 10.29
N ALA A 219 -17.91 20.98 9.66
CA ALA A 219 -19.26 21.36 10.04
C ALA A 219 -20.32 20.40 9.47
N ASN A 220 -21.56 20.53 9.95
CA ASN A 220 -22.72 19.84 9.43
C ASN A 220 -23.43 20.70 8.38
N PHE A 221 -23.89 20.07 7.31
CA PHE A 221 -24.54 20.72 6.18
C PHE A 221 -25.79 19.96 5.74
N ILE A 222 -26.70 20.67 5.11
CA ILE A 222 -27.84 20.12 4.38
C ILE A 222 -27.55 20.23 2.88
N MET A 223 -27.61 19.10 2.18
CA MET A 223 -27.37 19.04 0.74
C MET A 223 -28.45 19.82 -0.04
N LYS A 224 -28.01 20.70 -0.95
CA LYS A 224 -28.85 21.46 -1.87
C LYS A 224 -28.39 21.22 -3.31
N LYS A 225 -28.97 20.20 -3.96
CA LYS A 225 -28.79 19.90 -5.39
C LYS A 225 -29.61 20.89 -6.23
N SER A 226 -29.32 22.18 -6.10
CA SER A 226 -29.70 23.22 -7.06
C SER A 226 -28.78 23.16 -8.30
N GLU A 227 -28.98 24.04 -9.28
CA GLU A 227 -28.09 24.12 -10.45
C GLU A 227 -26.62 24.36 -10.06
N ASP A 228 -26.37 25.01 -8.93
CA ASP A 228 -25.03 25.43 -8.47
C ASP A 228 -24.34 24.44 -7.50
N LEU A 229 -24.98 23.30 -7.21
CA LEU A 229 -24.48 22.27 -6.26
C LEU A 229 -24.04 22.87 -4.92
N GLU A 230 -25.01 23.34 -4.15
CA GLU A 230 -24.78 23.99 -2.87
C GLU A 230 -24.87 23.01 -1.69
N MET A 231 -24.30 23.43 -0.57
CA MET A 231 -24.54 22.83 0.73
C MET A 231 -24.74 23.93 1.77
N HIS A 232 -25.85 23.86 2.50
CA HIS A 232 -26.24 24.92 3.43
C HIS A 232 -25.79 24.55 4.83
N PHE A 233 -25.07 25.44 5.48
CA PHE A 233 -24.60 25.26 6.85
C PHE A 233 -25.77 24.99 7.79
N ASN A 234 -25.62 23.98 8.64
CA ASN A 234 -26.61 23.63 9.66
C ASN A 234 -26.11 24.02 11.05
N ASP A 235 -25.00 23.41 11.49
CA ASP A 235 -24.36 23.71 12.78
C ASP A 235 -22.94 23.08 12.83
N LEU A 236 -22.21 23.35 13.91
CA LEU A 236 -20.87 22.79 14.16
C LEU A 236 -20.88 21.52 15.04
N ASP A 237 -21.96 21.27 15.78
CA ASP A 237 -22.01 20.25 16.84
C ASP A 237 -21.97 18.83 16.24
N VAL A 238 -20.92 18.09 16.56
CA VAL A 238 -20.77 16.70 16.10
C VAL A 238 -21.90 15.82 16.61
N ARG A 239 -22.55 16.14 17.74
CA ARG A 239 -23.67 15.33 18.26
C ARG A 239 -24.84 15.29 17.30
N THR A 240 -25.14 16.38 16.60
CA THR A 240 -26.22 16.43 15.61
C THR A 240 -26.07 15.32 14.56
N ILE A 241 -24.86 15.10 14.05
CA ILE A 241 -24.63 14.07 13.03
C ILE A 241 -24.65 12.66 13.61
N LEU A 242 -24.12 12.48 14.82
CA LEU A 242 -24.04 11.19 15.50
C LEU A 242 -25.43 10.69 15.90
N ASP A 243 -26.26 11.58 16.46
CA ASP A 243 -27.62 11.26 16.90
C ASP A 243 -28.54 10.97 15.70
N ALA A 244 -28.34 11.69 14.58
CA ALA A 244 -29.06 11.43 13.33
C ALA A 244 -28.53 10.21 12.56
N ASN A 245 -27.42 9.59 13.00
CA ASN A 245 -26.70 8.54 12.27
C ASN A 245 -26.45 8.94 10.79
N ALA A 246 -26.10 10.21 10.58
CA ALA A 246 -25.98 10.79 9.26
C ALA A 246 -24.54 10.65 8.69
N PRO A 247 -24.35 10.74 7.36
CA PRO A 247 -23.06 10.48 6.74
C PRO A 247 -21.97 11.47 7.16
N ILE A 248 -20.74 10.98 7.34
CA ILE A 248 -19.53 11.80 7.51
C ILE A 248 -18.65 11.64 6.27
N VAL A 249 -18.35 12.76 5.63
CA VAL A 249 -17.69 12.84 4.32
C VAL A 249 -16.32 13.48 4.47
N HIS A 250 -15.28 12.90 3.85
CA HIS A 250 -13.97 13.55 3.79
C HIS A 250 -13.95 14.46 2.56
N TRP A 251 -13.15 15.52 2.61
CA TRP A 251 -13.24 16.59 1.63
C TRP A 251 -11.89 17.27 1.45
N ILE A 252 -11.79 18.08 0.40
CA ILE A 252 -10.61 18.92 0.13
C ILE A 252 -11.05 20.33 -0.23
N PRO A 253 -10.23 21.34 0.03
CA PRO A 253 -10.50 22.70 -0.44
C PRO A 253 -10.15 22.84 -1.93
N GLU A 254 -10.80 23.77 -2.62
CA GLU A 254 -10.37 24.15 -3.97
C GLU A 254 -9.04 24.91 -3.93
N ILE A 255 -8.86 25.78 -2.94
CA ILE A 255 -7.62 26.54 -2.76
C ILE A 255 -6.46 25.67 -2.25
N GLY A 256 -5.32 25.76 -2.93
CA GLY A 256 -4.05 25.17 -2.48
C GLY A 256 -4.06 23.64 -2.47
N ASN A 257 -5.07 22.99 -3.03
CA ASN A 257 -5.05 21.54 -3.17
C ASN A 257 -3.88 21.08 -4.02
N VAL A 258 -3.50 19.82 -3.80
CA VAL A 258 -2.30 19.25 -4.39
C VAL A 258 -2.71 18.05 -5.22
N ASN A 259 -2.30 18.04 -6.49
CA ASN A 259 -2.51 16.88 -7.35
C ASN A 259 -1.74 15.68 -6.82
N VAL A 260 -2.44 14.56 -6.68
CA VAL A 260 -1.89 13.28 -6.22
C VAL A 260 -2.22 12.18 -7.23
N GLN A 261 -1.19 11.42 -7.58
CA GLN A 261 -1.31 10.16 -8.29
C GLN A 261 -1.14 9.01 -7.30
N LEU A 262 -2.19 8.22 -7.11
CA LEU A 262 -2.18 7.04 -6.25
C LEU A 262 -2.13 5.77 -7.10
N THR A 263 -1.04 5.01 -6.98
CA THR A 263 -0.93 3.70 -7.64
C THR A 263 -1.50 2.60 -6.75
N LEU A 264 -2.50 1.87 -7.24
CA LEU A 264 -3.16 0.78 -6.54
C LEU A 264 -2.40 -0.55 -6.68
N ILE A 265 -2.81 -1.56 -5.91
CA ILE A 265 -2.15 -2.88 -5.84
C ILE A 265 -2.27 -3.65 -7.17
N ASP A 266 -3.35 -3.40 -7.91
CA ASP A 266 -3.57 -3.97 -9.25
C ASP A 266 -2.81 -3.21 -10.35
N GLY A 267 -2.02 -2.20 -9.98
CA GLY A 267 -1.26 -1.35 -10.89
C GLY A 267 -2.07 -0.26 -11.58
N SER A 268 -3.38 -0.16 -11.31
CA SER A 268 -4.17 0.98 -11.78
C SER A 268 -3.72 2.26 -11.10
N ILE A 269 -3.91 3.38 -11.81
CA ILE A 269 -3.54 4.70 -11.35
C ILE A 269 -4.83 5.49 -11.11
N VAL A 270 -4.96 6.02 -9.91
CA VAL A 270 -6.02 6.94 -9.52
C VAL A 270 -5.44 8.35 -9.45
N MET A 271 -6.05 9.29 -10.15
CA MET A 271 -5.74 10.71 -10.08
C MET A 271 -6.75 11.40 -9.17
N GLY A 272 -6.28 12.32 -8.35
CA GLY A 272 -7.15 13.15 -7.51
C GLY A 272 -6.38 14.30 -6.91
N GLN A 273 -7.01 14.97 -5.95
CA GLN A 273 -6.40 16.04 -5.20
C GLN A 273 -6.42 15.73 -3.71
N ALA A 274 -5.38 16.17 -3.00
CA ALA A 274 -5.29 16.12 -1.56
C ALA A 274 -5.28 17.53 -0.98
N GLU A 275 -5.58 17.62 0.32
CA GLU A 275 -5.46 18.88 1.06
C GLU A 275 -4.03 19.45 1.02
N PRO A 276 -3.84 20.76 1.27
CA PRO A 276 -2.54 21.42 1.14
C PRO A 276 -1.43 20.85 2.04
N SER A 277 -1.80 20.29 3.20
CA SER A 277 -0.85 19.82 4.22
C SER A 277 0.12 18.74 3.71
N ILE A 278 -0.30 17.95 2.71
CA ILE A 278 0.51 16.90 2.10
C ILE A 278 1.80 17.43 1.47
N GLN A 279 1.80 18.71 1.03
CA GLN A 279 2.97 19.36 0.46
C GLN A 279 4.14 19.41 1.44
N ASN A 280 3.87 19.39 2.75
CA ASN A 280 4.89 19.44 3.80
C ASN A 280 5.43 18.05 4.17
N LEU A 281 4.79 16.97 3.72
CA LEU A 281 5.23 15.60 4.02
C LEU A 281 6.41 15.20 3.12
N PRO A 282 7.52 14.68 3.67
CA PRO A 282 8.68 14.26 2.87
C PRO A 282 8.40 13.01 2.04
N VAL A 283 9.19 12.81 0.97
CA VAL A 283 9.22 11.52 0.25
C VAL A 283 9.60 10.41 1.23
N GLY A 284 8.92 9.26 1.14
CA GLY A 284 9.06 8.13 2.05
C GLY A 284 8.04 8.10 3.18
N THR A 285 7.30 9.19 3.39
CA THR A 285 6.25 9.27 4.43
C THR A 285 5.18 8.21 4.17
N PHE A 286 4.90 7.42 5.20
CA PHE A 286 3.75 6.54 5.27
C PHE A 286 2.61 7.28 5.96
N LEU A 287 1.46 7.39 5.30
CA LEU A 287 0.34 8.20 5.75
C LEU A 287 -0.98 7.45 5.55
N GLN A 288 -2.05 7.94 6.18
CA GLN A 288 -3.40 7.47 5.91
C GLN A 288 -4.19 8.54 5.15
N PHE A 289 -4.65 8.19 3.96
CA PHE A 289 -5.74 8.91 3.32
C PHE A 289 -7.05 8.49 3.99
N GLU A 290 -7.64 9.40 4.78
CA GLU A 290 -8.80 9.05 5.60
C GLU A 290 -9.96 8.52 4.72
N ARG A 291 -10.59 7.43 5.18
CA ARG A 291 -11.66 6.70 4.44
C ARG A 291 -11.23 6.09 3.09
N VAL A 292 -9.97 6.21 2.69
CA VAL A 292 -9.40 5.58 1.48
C VAL A 292 -8.48 4.42 1.86
N GLY A 293 -7.48 4.66 2.71
CA GLY A 293 -6.52 3.66 3.19
C GLY A 293 -5.11 4.22 3.38
N PHE A 294 -4.16 3.35 3.70
CA PHE A 294 -2.77 3.71 3.90
C PHE A 294 -1.99 3.74 2.58
N ALA A 295 -1.06 4.68 2.48
CA ALA A 295 -0.18 4.85 1.33
C ALA A 295 1.20 5.33 1.74
N LYS A 296 2.18 5.20 0.85
CA LYS A 296 3.53 5.77 1.00
C LYS A 296 3.83 6.72 -0.15
N ILE A 297 4.25 7.94 0.16
CA ILE A 297 4.76 8.89 -0.83
C ILE A 297 6.11 8.39 -1.33
N PHE A 298 6.27 8.25 -2.65
CA PHE A 298 7.54 7.80 -3.25
C PHE A 298 8.15 8.81 -4.22
N GLU A 299 7.40 9.85 -4.64
CA GLU A 299 7.90 10.89 -5.53
C GLU A 299 7.17 12.20 -5.28
N LYS A 300 7.89 13.33 -5.42
CA LYS A 300 7.33 14.69 -5.38
C LYS A 300 8.07 15.55 -6.41
N ASP A 301 7.49 15.70 -7.60
CA ASP A 301 8.02 16.54 -8.66
C ASP A 301 6.86 17.23 -9.42
N GLY A 302 6.34 18.32 -8.86
CA GLY A 302 5.11 19.01 -9.30
C GLY A 302 3.82 18.21 -9.04
N LEU A 303 3.89 16.88 -9.14
CA LEU A 303 2.86 15.90 -8.81
C LEU A 303 3.37 15.03 -7.65
N ILE A 304 2.52 14.80 -6.65
CA ILE A 304 2.83 13.85 -5.59
C ILE A 304 2.42 12.46 -6.04
N LYS A 305 3.34 11.51 -6.06
CA LYS A 305 3.03 10.09 -6.33
C LYS A 305 3.12 9.28 -5.05
N ALA A 306 2.05 8.53 -4.80
CA ALA A 306 1.93 7.64 -3.66
C ALA A 306 1.57 6.22 -4.09
N ALA A 307 2.07 5.23 -3.37
CA ALA A 307 1.75 3.82 -3.59
C ALA A 307 0.79 3.35 -2.50
N PHE A 308 -0.35 2.81 -2.89
CA PHE A 308 -1.35 2.26 -1.97
C PHE A 308 -0.82 1.01 -1.28
N SER A 309 -1.00 0.97 0.03
CA SER A 309 -0.52 -0.12 0.88
C SER A 309 -1.62 -1.14 1.11
N HIS A 310 -2.64 -0.74 1.87
CA HIS A 310 -3.79 -1.52 2.31
C HIS A 310 -4.84 -0.54 2.89
N LYS A 311 -6.09 -0.99 2.96
CA LYS A 311 -7.13 -0.29 3.72
C LYS A 311 -6.83 -0.43 5.19
#